data_AF-A0A1X0RDI0-F1
#
_entry.id   AF-A0A1X0RDI0-F1
#
_cell.length_a   1.000
_cell.length_b   1.000
_cell.length_c   1.000
_cell.angle_alpha   90.00
_cell.angle_beta   90.00
_cell.angle_gamma   90.00
#
_symmetry.space_group_name_H-M   'P 1'
#
loop_
_entity.id
_entity.type
_entity.pdbx_description
1 polymer ?
#
loop_
_entity_poly.entity_id
_entity_poly.type
_entity_poly.pdbx_seq_one_letter_code
_entity_poly.pdbx_strand_id
1 'polypeptide(L)'
;MGSLTSFFIIDKYDGKEAIIFTTILNFIVFGSCNLLCMKLDHVFDYWGSIEHPWYFNIRYPLLLVLGYFHGKLLFGESGKKKLAKIERKLERYGFL
;
A
#
# COMPACT_ATOMS: atom_id res chain seq x y z
N MET A 1 1.68 8.07 2.30
CA MET A 1 1.81 7.30 1.05
C MET A 1 1.72 8.21 -0.17
N GLY A 2 0.58 8.86 -0.46
CA GLY A 2 0.39 9.65 -1.70
C GLY A 2 1.49 10.68 -2.03
N SER A 3 1.85 11.55 -1.09
CA SER A 3 2.90 12.56 -1.32
C SER A 3 4.29 11.94 -1.51
N LEU A 4 4.61 10.86 -0.78
CA LEU A 4 5.88 10.14 -0.93
C LEU A 4 5.97 9.44 -2.28
N THR A 5 4.89 8.78 -2.72
CA THR A 5 4.81 8.18 -4.05
C THR A 5 4.98 9.24 -5.14
N SER A 6 4.33 10.39 -4.99
CA SER A 6 4.44 11.49 -5.96
C SER A 6 5.85 12.05 -6.03
N PHE A 7 6.51 12.24 -4.89
CA PHE A 7 7.86 12.80 -4.85
C PHE A 7 8.95 11.81 -5.30
N PHE A 8 8.85 10.53 -4.90
CA PHE A 8 9.90 9.54 -5.12
C PHE A 8 9.70 8.68 -6.37
N ILE A 9 8.46 8.49 -6.84
CA ILE A 9 8.13 7.48 -7.87
C ILE A 9 7.63 8.12 -9.16
N ILE A 10 6.62 9.00 -9.05
CA ILE A 10 6.01 9.63 -10.22
C ILE A 10 7.07 10.38 -11.04
N ASP A 11 7.00 10.25 -12.36
CA ASP A 11 7.92 10.81 -13.38
C ASP A 11 9.38 10.34 -13.31
N LYS A 12 9.74 9.47 -12.36
CA LYS A 12 11.12 8.96 -12.19
C LYS A 12 11.26 7.48 -12.52
N TYR A 13 10.23 6.69 -12.25
CA TYR A 13 10.21 5.25 -12.48
C TYR A 13 8.92 4.85 -13.17
N ASP A 14 8.97 3.83 -14.03
CA ASP A 14 7.78 3.22 -14.61
C ASP A 14 7.86 1.69 -14.59
N GLY A 15 6.72 1.04 -14.83
CA GLY A 15 6.62 -0.41 -14.95
C GLY A 15 7.17 -1.13 -13.71
N LYS A 16 8.09 -2.09 -13.92
CA LYS A 16 8.56 -2.99 -12.88
C LYS A 16 9.28 -2.27 -11.74
N GLU A 17 10.07 -1.24 -12.04
CA GLU A 17 10.84 -0.51 -11.03
C GLU A 17 9.91 0.28 -10.11
N ALA A 18 8.93 0.98 -10.68
CA ALA A 18 7.91 1.70 -9.91
C ALA A 18 7.08 0.76 -9.03
N ILE A 19 6.76 -0.45 -9.50
CA ILE A 19 6.06 -1.48 -8.70
C ILE A 19 6.89 -1.90 -7.49
N ILE A 20 8.18 -2.20 -7.69
CA ILE A 20 9.09 -2.62 -6.60
C ILE A 20 9.24 -1.47 -5.60
N PHE A 21 9.50 -0.25 -6.08
CA PHE A 21 9.69 0.91 -5.22
C PHE A 21 8.43 1.23 -4.40
N THR A 22 7.26 1.15 -5.03
CA THR A 22 5.96 1.29 -4.35
C THR A 22 5.78 0.21 -3.28
N THR A 23 6.17 -1.03 -3.56
CA THR A 23 6.06 -2.14 -2.62
C THR A 23 6.93 -1.91 -1.39
N ILE A 24 8.18 -1.50 -1.59
CA ILE A 24 9.12 -1.17 -0.51
C ILE A 24 8.61 0.02 0.30
N LEU A 25 8.18 1.10 -0.36
CA LEU A 25 7.64 2.28 0.30
C LEU A 25 6.39 1.94 1.13
N ASN A 26 5.49 1.12 0.58
CA ASN A 26 4.31 0.61 1.29
C ASN A 26 4.71 -0.17 2.54
N PHE A 27 5.68 -1.08 2.42
CA PHE A 27 6.17 -1.87 3.54
C PHE A 27 6.82 -1.01 4.63
N ILE A 28 7.66 -0.05 4.26
CA ILE A 28 8.32 0.84 5.24
C ILE A 28 7.29 1.67 5.99
N VAL A 29 6.37 2.33 5.26
CA VAL A 29 5.39 3.22 5.88
C VAL A 29 4.42 2.44 6.76
N PHE A 30 3.72 1.46 6.19
CA PHE A 30 2.71 0.71 6.96
C PHE A 30 3.31 -0.30 7.92
N GLY A 31 4.50 -0.83 7.66
CA GLY A 31 5.24 -1.66 8.60
C GLY A 31 5.63 -0.87 9.84
N SER A 32 6.11 0.36 9.67
CA SER A 32 6.39 1.26 10.79
C SER A 32 5.13 1.61 11.57
N CYS A 33 4.01 1.89 10.89
CA CYS A 33 2.72 2.08 11.55
C CYS A 33 2.28 0.84 12.34
N ASN A 34 2.43 -0.36 11.77
CA ASN A 34 2.06 -1.60 12.43
C ASN A 34 2.93 -1.89 13.65
N LEU A 35 4.24 -1.60 13.58
CA LEU A 35 5.14 -1.69 14.72
C LEU A 35 4.74 -0.73 15.85
N LEU A 36 4.38 0.50 15.50
CA LEU A 36 3.89 1.47 16.48
C LEU A 36 2.59 0.97 17.13
N CYS A 37 1.64 0.46 16.35
CA CYS A 37 0.41 -0.13 16.87
C CYS A 37 0.69 -1.31 17.81
N MET A 38 1.62 -2.20 17.45
CA MET A 38 1.99 -3.33 18.31
C MET A 38 2.60 -2.87 19.63
N LYS A 39 3.47 -1.84 19.61
CA LYS A 39 4.07 -1.30 20.83
C LYS A 39 3.06 -0.60 21.73
N LEU A 40 2.15 0.18 21.15
CA LEU A 40 1.06 0.80 21.91
C LEU A 40 0.14 -0.26 22.50
N ASP A 41 -0.20 -1.27 21.69
CA ASP A 41 -1.05 -2.35 22.16
C ASP A 41 -0.39 -3.19 23.25
N HIS A 42 0.93 -3.32 23.26
CA HIS A 42 1.63 -4.03 24.34
C HIS A 42 1.51 -3.28 25.68
N VAL A 43 1.28 -1.97 25.65
CA VAL A 43 1.10 -1.14 26.86
C VAL A 43 -0.37 -1.13 27.31
N PHE A 44 -1.31 -1.07 26.37
CA PHE A 44 -2.74 -0.90 26.67
C PHE A 44 -3.59 -2.18 26.59
N ASP A 45 -3.04 -3.24 25.97
CA ASP A 45 -3.64 -4.57 25.77
C ASP A 45 -5.06 -4.54 25.17
N TYR A 46 -5.27 -3.76 24.12
CA TYR A 46 -6.58 -3.59 23.48
C TYR A 46 -6.86 -4.67 22.43
N TRP A 47 -5.84 -5.08 21.69
CA TRP A 47 -5.90 -6.03 20.56
C TRP A 47 -5.20 -7.36 20.87
N GLY A 48 -4.78 -7.58 22.12
CA GLY A 48 -4.16 -8.83 22.58
C GLY A 48 -2.76 -9.05 22.01
N SER A 49 -1.95 -8.01 21.83
CA SER A 49 -0.55 -8.14 21.35
C SER A 49 0.32 -9.02 22.25
N ILE A 50 -0.01 -9.15 23.54
CA ILE A 50 0.69 -10.01 24.50
C ILE A 50 0.32 -11.48 24.26
N GLU A 51 -0.98 -11.78 24.17
CA GLU A 51 -1.50 -13.14 24.02
C GLU A 51 -1.34 -13.67 22.59
N HIS A 52 -1.44 -12.77 21.61
CA HIS A 52 -1.53 -13.06 20.18
C HIS A 52 -0.62 -12.14 19.35
N PRO A 53 0.70 -12.13 19.59
CA PRO A 53 1.65 -11.27 18.88
C PRO A 53 1.69 -11.54 17.36
N TRP A 54 1.25 -12.72 16.94
CA TRP A 54 1.20 -13.11 15.53
C TRP A 54 0.21 -12.27 14.71
N TYR A 55 -0.84 -11.67 15.31
CA TYR A 55 -1.78 -10.79 14.60
C TYR A 55 -1.11 -9.56 14.00
N PHE A 56 -0.10 -9.03 14.68
CA PHE A 56 0.68 -7.92 14.18
C PHE A 56 1.71 -8.40 13.15
N ASN A 57 2.31 -9.59 13.37
CA ASN A 57 3.35 -10.10 12.48
C ASN A 57 2.83 -10.58 11.12
N ILE A 58 1.64 -11.18 11.06
CA ILE A 58 1.04 -11.66 9.79
C ILE A 58 0.74 -10.51 8.81
N ARG A 59 0.60 -9.28 9.33
CA ARG A 59 0.38 -8.10 8.50
C ARG A 59 1.60 -7.76 7.66
N TYR A 60 2.83 -8.06 8.09
CA TYR A 60 4.03 -7.73 7.30
C TYR A 60 4.08 -8.43 5.93
N PRO A 61 3.87 -9.76 5.82
CA PRO A 61 3.69 -10.42 4.52
C PRO A 61 2.54 -9.81 3.71
N LEU A 62 1.41 -9.53 4.36
CA LEU A 62 0.25 -8.94 3.68
C LEU A 62 0.57 -7.55 3.12
N LEU A 63 1.34 -6.73 3.83
CA LEU A 63 1.76 -5.40 3.39
C LEU A 63 2.67 -5.46 2.16
N LEU A 64 3.54 -6.48 2.03
CA LEU A 64 4.32 -6.69 0.81
C LEU A 64 3.42 -7.06 -0.37
N VAL A 65 2.50 -7.99 -0.16
CA VAL A 65 1.57 -8.45 -1.20
C VAL A 65 0.69 -7.29 -1.68
N LEU A 66 0.09 -6.55 -0.74
CA LEU A 66 -0.74 -5.37 -1.05
C LEU A 66 0.07 -4.27 -1.73
N GLY A 67 1.31 -4.03 -1.29
CA GLY A 67 2.22 -3.07 -1.93
C GLY A 67 2.48 -3.43 -3.40
N TYR A 68 2.71 -4.70 -3.69
CA TYR A 68 2.91 -5.19 -5.05
C TYR A 68 1.64 -5.02 -5.90
N PHE A 69 0.47 -5.40 -5.38
CA PHE A 69 -0.79 -5.24 -6.11
C PHE A 69 -1.14 -3.77 -6.37
N HIS A 70 -0.91 -2.89 -5.41
CA HIS A 70 -1.06 -1.44 -5.59
C HIS A 70 -0.10 -0.91 -6.65
N GLY A 71 1.18 -1.26 -6.55
CA GLY A 71 2.16 -0.88 -7.56
C GLY A 71 1.73 -1.35 -8.96
N LYS A 72 1.29 -2.62 -9.08
CA LYS A 72 0.87 -3.20 -10.36
C LYS A 72 -0.39 -2.53 -10.93
N LEU A 73 -1.32 -2.12 -10.07
CA LEU A 73 -2.52 -1.39 -10.48
C LEU A 73 -2.18 0.01 -11.00
N LEU A 74 -1.25 0.72 -10.34
CA LEU A 74 -0.90 2.11 -10.67
C LEU A 74 0.08 2.21 -11.84
N PHE A 75 1.13 1.38 -11.84
CA PHE A 75 2.26 1.50 -12.75
C PHE A 75 2.32 0.37 -13.80
N GLY A 76 1.56 -0.71 -13.63
CA GLY A 76 1.49 -1.80 -14.61
C GLY A 76 0.59 -1.45 -15.79
N GLU A 77 0.96 -1.91 -16.99
CA GLU A 77 0.20 -1.62 -18.23
C GLU A 77 -1.26 -2.08 -18.16
N SER A 78 -1.52 -3.28 -17.63
CA SER A 78 -2.87 -3.80 -17.41
C SER A 78 -3.65 -3.02 -16.35
N GLY A 79 -2.93 -2.50 -15.34
CA GLY A 79 -3.47 -1.64 -14.31
C GLY A 79 -3.94 -0.28 -14.86
N LYS A 80 -3.06 0.39 -15.62
CA LYS A 80 -3.36 1.65 -16.33
C LYS A 80 -4.60 1.50 -17.23
N LYS A 81 -4.68 0.42 -18.03
CA LYS A 81 -5.87 0.13 -18.87
C LYS A 81 -7.15 -0.03 -18.05
N LYS A 82 -7.07 -0.69 -16.89
CA LYS A 82 -8.21 -0.91 -15.99
C LYS A 82 -8.65 0.41 -15.34
N LEU A 83 -7.71 1.23 -14.87
CA LEU A 83 -7.99 2.55 -14.30
C LEU A 83 -8.64 3.47 -15.34
N ALA A 84 -8.12 3.54 -16.56
CA ALA A 84 -8.72 4.32 -17.65
C ALA A 84 -10.13 3.84 -18.05
N LYS A 85 -10.49 2.58 -17.79
CA LYS A 85 -11.86 2.08 -17.96
C LYS A 85 -12.79 2.54 -16.83
N ILE A 86 -12.27 2.60 -15.61
CA ILE A 86 -13.01 3.08 -14.43
C ILE A 86 -13.24 4.59 -14.55
N GLU A 87 -12.22 5.35 -14.91
CA GLU A 87 -12.29 6.80 -15.15
C GLU A 87 -13.38 7.15 -16.17
N ARG A 88 -13.35 6.56 -17.38
CA ARG A 88 -14.41 6.72 -18.39
C ARG A 88 -15.81 6.30 -17.92
N LYS A 89 -15.90 5.41 -16.93
CA LYS A 89 -17.19 5.02 -16.33
C LYS A 89 -17.66 6.10 -15.34
N LEU A 90 -16.75 6.66 -14.54
CA LEU A 90 -17.04 7.74 -13.59
C LEU A 90 -17.45 9.04 -14.29
N GLU A 91 -16.77 9.42 -15.38
CA GLU A 91 -17.16 10.57 -16.24
C GLU A 91 -18.60 10.43 -16.73
N ARG A 92 -19.00 9.22 -17.18
CA ARG A 92 -20.38 8.97 -17.63
C ARG A 92 -21.44 9.10 -16.54
N TYR A 93 -21.07 8.93 -15.27
CA TYR A 93 -21.97 9.13 -14.14
C TYR A 93 -21.88 10.54 -13.55
N GLY A 94 -21.05 11.42 -14.09
CA GLY A 94 -20.87 12.80 -13.62
C GLY A 94 -20.12 12.92 -12.28
N PHE A 95 -19.28 11.93 -11.93
CA PHE A 95 -18.44 12.00 -10.73
C PHE A 95 -17.09 12.70 -10.96
N LEU A 96 -16.68 12.80 -12.23
CA LEU A 96 -15.48 13.48 -12.73
C LEU A 96 -15.93 14.38 -13.89
#